data_AF-A0A520JTU5-F1
#
_entry.id   AF-A0A520JTU5-F1
#
_cell.length_a   1.000
_cell.length_b   1.000
_cell.length_c   1.000
_cell.angle_alpha   90.00
_cell.angle_beta   90.00
_cell.angle_gamma   90.00
#
_symmetry.space_group_name_H-M   'P 1'
#
loop_
_entity.id
_entity.type
_entity.pdbx_description
1 polymer ?
#
loop_
_entity_poly.entity_id
_entity_poly.type
_entity_poly.pdbx_seq_one_letter_code
_entity_poly.pdbx_strand_id
1 'polypeptide(L)'
;MVRELMGHSEYIFGLMDSYPSQSEFIASEELKEIEKKSIDWGWKLKERTERLCMVHGDFHPWNVMFHKGTDFTVLDRSRGEYGEAADDVSAMTINYFFFGLLKTEGNAIDRGLKKLYNLFFDTYLEKTCNYELLEIIQQFYAFRWLVVASPVWYPNISLDTHRKLFNFIKNVLEAKTFEYKEVDGYFEL
;
A
#
# COMPACT_ATOMS: atom_id res chain seq x y z
N MET A 1 10.21 -2.50 -11.94
CA MET A 1 8.86 -2.55 -11.35
C MET A 1 8.72 -3.63 -10.28
N VAL A 2 8.41 -4.92 -10.54
CA VAL A 2 8.36 -5.95 -9.47
C VAL A 2 9.74 -6.31 -8.87
N ARG A 3 10.79 -6.42 -9.72
CA ARG A 3 12.15 -6.70 -9.23
C ARG A 3 12.76 -5.53 -8.47
N GLU A 4 12.42 -4.31 -8.87
CA GLU A 4 12.85 -3.08 -8.17
C GLU A 4 12.14 -2.96 -6.82
N LEU A 5 10.84 -3.29 -6.75
CA LEU A 5 10.07 -3.33 -5.51
C LEU A 5 10.77 -4.16 -4.43
N MET A 6 11.44 -5.25 -4.83
CA MET A 6 12.16 -6.13 -3.92
C MET A 6 13.62 -5.75 -3.69
N GLY A 7 14.34 -5.29 -4.73
CA GLY A 7 15.81 -5.22 -4.70
C GLY A 7 16.43 -3.83 -4.74
N HIS A 8 15.64 -2.77 -4.95
CA HIS A 8 16.15 -1.41 -5.06
C HIS A 8 16.09 -0.71 -3.69
N SER A 9 17.08 0.14 -3.38
CA SER A 9 17.25 0.78 -2.06
C SER A 9 16.06 1.65 -1.64
N GLU A 10 15.37 2.23 -2.61
CA GLU A 10 14.18 3.06 -2.35
C GLU A 10 12.88 2.25 -2.12
N TYR A 11 12.96 0.90 -2.17
CA TYR A 11 11.81 0.01 -1.99
C TYR A 11 12.02 -0.96 -0.82
N ILE A 12 11.36 -2.11 -0.80
CA ILE A 12 11.23 -2.99 0.39
C ILE A 12 12.57 -3.28 1.04
N PHE A 13 13.60 -3.62 0.26
CA PHE A 13 14.94 -3.90 0.76
C PHE A 13 15.52 -2.72 1.57
N GLY A 14 15.66 -1.53 0.98
CA GLY A 14 16.25 -0.41 1.72
C GLY A 14 15.29 0.25 2.73
N LEU A 15 13.98 0.12 2.53
CA LEU A 15 13.00 0.49 3.55
C LEU A 15 13.22 -0.32 4.82
N MET A 16 13.29 -1.64 4.73
CA MET A 16 13.51 -2.51 5.89
C MET A 16 14.85 -2.25 6.58
N ASP A 17 15.91 -2.00 5.80
CA ASP A 17 17.24 -1.63 6.32
C ASP A 17 17.20 -0.30 7.12
N SER A 18 16.29 0.60 6.77
CA SER A 18 16.14 1.88 7.48
C SER A 18 15.43 1.79 8.83
N TYR A 19 14.76 0.66 9.16
CA TYR A 19 14.09 0.51 10.45
C TYR A 19 15.12 0.32 11.58
N PRO A 20 14.95 1.01 12.72
CA PRO A 20 15.88 0.90 13.83
C PRO A 20 15.86 -0.52 14.42
N SER A 21 17.04 -1.04 14.78
CA SER A 21 17.19 -2.38 15.37
C SER A 21 16.46 -2.55 16.71
N GLN A 22 16.20 -1.45 17.42
CA GLN A 22 15.46 -1.41 18.69
C GLN A 22 14.17 -0.60 18.53
N SER A 23 13.26 -1.06 17.67
CA SER A 23 11.92 -0.48 17.55
C SER A 23 10.97 -1.03 18.63
N GLU A 24 10.15 -0.16 19.21
CA GLU A 24 9.10 -0.55 20.17
C GLU A 24 7.88 -1.20 19.48
N PHE A 25 7.68 -0.91 18.20
CA PHE A 25 6.50 -1.35 17.43
C PHE A 25 6.77 -2.50 16.46
N ILE A 26 8.03 -2.86 16.21
CA ILE A 26 8.36 -3.99 15.33
C ILE A 26 9.68 -4.66 15.75
N ALA A 27 9.65 -5.96 16.00
CA ALA A 27 10.87 -6.72 16.24
C ALA A 27 11.57 -7.04 14.91
N SER A 28 12.90 -7.18 14.93
CA SER A 28 13.66 -7.54 13.73
C SER A 28 13.23 -8.88 13.11
N GLU A 29 12.73 -9.82 13.92
CA GLU A 29 12.23 -11.09 13.40
C GLU A 29 10.92 -10.91 12.61
N GLU A 30 10.04 -10.00 13.05
CA GLU A 30 8.81 -9.67 12.32
C GLU A 30 9.15 -9.02 10.96
N LEU A 31 10.18 -8.16 10.89
CA LEU A 31 10.66 -7.59 9.63
C LEU A 31 11.20 -8.66 8.68
N LYS A 32 12.00 -9.62 9.19
CA LYS A 32 12.50 -10.74 8.37
C LYS A 32 11.37 -11.61 7.83
N GLU A 33 10.32 -11.84 8.60
CA GLU A 33 9.14 -12.58 8.13
C GLU A 33 8.44 -11.87 6.98
N ILE A 34 8.26 -10.55 7.08
CA ILE A 34 7.69 -9.72 6.01
C ILE A 34 8.58 -9.77 4.76
N GLU A 35 9.91 -9.73 4.94
CA GLU A 35 10.87 -9.81 3.83
C GLU A 35 10.75 -11.14 3.09
N LYS A 36 10.76 -12.27 3.81
CA LYS A 36 10.61 -13.62 3.23
C LYS A 36 9.30 -13.75 2.47
N LYS A 37 8.19 -13.30 3.05
CA LYS A 37 6.87 -13.31 2.37
C LYS A 37 6.87 -12.45 1.12
N SER A 38 7.52 -11.28 1.18
CA SER A 38 7.66 -10.39 0.04
C SER A 38 8.47 -11.03 -1.10
N ILE A 39 9.49 -11.82 -0.77
CA ILE A 39 10.24 -12.62 -1.75
C ILE A 39 9.33 -13.66 -2.42
N ASP A 40 8.53 -14.41 -1.65
CA ASP A 40 7.59 -15.39 -2.19
C ASP A 40 6.56 -14.74 -3.14
N TRP A 41 6.05 -13.56 -2.78
CA TRP A 41 5.20 -12.75 -3.64
C TRP A 41 5.93 -12.31 -4.91
N GLY A 42 7.20 -11.93 -4.83
CA GLY A 42 8.03 -11.63 -6.00
C GLY A 42 8.09 -12.80 -6.98
N TRP A 43 8.17 -14.04 -6.49
CA TRP A 43 8.10 -15.24 -7.33
C TRP A 43 6.70 -15.46 -7.93
N LYS A 44 5.63 -15.23 -7.15
CA LYS A 44 4.25 -15.31 -7.65
C LYS A 44 3.95 -14.31 -8.77
N LEU A 45 4.51 -13.09 -8.68
CA LEU A 45 4.32 -12.04 -9.68
C LEU A 45 5.20 -12.20 -10.92
N LYS A 46 6.28 -12.97 -10.84
CA LYS A 46 7.28 -13.11 -11.91
C LYS A 46 6.69 -13.54 -13.25
N GLU A 47 5.66 -14.37 -13.23
CA GLU A 47 5.04 -14.92 -14.45
C GLU A 47 3.85 -14.11 -14.96
N ARG A 48 3.43 -13.05 -14.24
CA ARG A 48 2.28 -12.20 -14.55
C ARG A 48 2.63 -11.05 -15.50
N THR A 49 3.37 -11.32 -16.58
CA THR A 49 3.90 -10.28 -17.47
C THR A 49 2.82 -9.59 -18.31
N GLU A 50 1.69 -10.25 -18.53
CA GLU A 50 0.49 -9.72 -19.19
C GLU A 50 -0.10 -8.50 -18.49
N ARG A 51 0.22 -8.30 -17.22
CA ARG A 51 -0.27 -7.18 -16.41
C ARG A 51 0.51 -5.89 -16.62
N LEU A 52 1.62 -5.92 -17.36
CA LEU A 52 2.41 -4.72 -17.63
C LEU A 52 1.56 -3.67 -18.35
N CYS A 53 1.38 -2.52 -17.72
CA CYS A 53 0.60 -1.41 -18.26
C CYS A 53 1.33 -0.09 -18.06
N MET A 54 0.84 0.97 -18.71
CA MET A 54 1.26 2.32 -18.37
C MET A 54 0.75 2.69 -16.98
N VAL A 55 1.63 3.24 -16.16
CA VAL A 55 1.32 3.69 -14.80
C VAL A 55 1.77 5.14 -14.59
N HIS A 56 1.24 5.77 -13.55
CA HIS A 56 1.75 7.02 -13.03
C HIS A 56 3.08 6.81 -12.29
N GLY A 57 3.16 5.78 -11.45
CA GLY A 57 4.34 5.43 -10.64
C GLY A 57 4.46 6.22 -9.33
N ASP A 58 3.58 7.21 -9.09
CA ASP A 58 3.52 8.02 -7.87
C ASP A 58 2.11 8.60 -7.64
N PHE A 59 1.10 7.75 -7.83
CA PHE A 59 -0.30 8.20 -7.81
C PHE A 59 -0.81 8.38 -6.38
N HIS A 60 -0.75 9.60 -5.86
CA HIS A 60 -1.22 9.95 -4.52
C HIS A 60 -2.00 11.28 -4.50
N PRO A 61 -2.76 11.59 -3.44
CA PRO A 61 -3.65 12.76 -3.41
C PRO A 61 -2.97 14.09 -3.73
N TRP A 62 -1.72 14.30 -3.29
CA TRP A 62 -0.99 15.55 -3.58
C TRP A 62 -0.60 15.75 -5.05
N ASN A 63 -0.69 14.70 -5.87
CA ASN A 63 -0.47 14.78 -7.31
C ASN A 63 -1.77 14.97 -8.10
N VAL A 64 -2.92 15.08 -7.42
CA VAL A 64 -4.23 15.35 -8.06
C VAL A 64 -4.67 16.77 -7.74
N MET A 65 -4.50 17.67 -8.69
CA MET A 65 -4.86 19.08 -8.57
C MET A 65 -6.27 19.32 -9.12
N PHE A 66 -7.22 19.64 -8.25
CA PHE A 66 -8.59 19.99 -8.65
C PHE A 66 -8.69 21.46 -9.05
N HIS A 67 -9.41 21.73 -10.14
CA HIS A 67 -9.65 23.09 -10.66
C HIS A 67 -11.04 23.58 -10.28
N LYS A 68 -12.08 22.94 -10.84
CA LYS A 68 -13.49 23.23 -10.55
C LYS A 68 -14.33 21.96 -10.64
N GLY A 69 -15.04 21.64 -9.56
CA GLY A 69 -15.85 20.42 -9.49
C GLY A 69 -14.96 19.17 -9.60
N THR A 70 -15.20 18.35 -10.62
CA THR A 70 -14.44 17.12 -10.89
C THR A 70 -13.42 17.28 -12.03
N ASP A 71 -13.15 18.51 -12.45
CA ASP A 71 -12.06 18.82 -13.38
C ASP A 71 -10.73 18.85 -12.61
N PHE A 72 -9.75 18.08 -13.06
CA PHE A 72 -8.46 17.94 -12.38
C PHE A 72 -7.30 17.63 -13.33
N THR A 73 -6.09 17.88 -12.86
CA THR A 73 -4.84 17.47 -13.52
C THR A 73 -4.06 16.54 -12.61
N VAL A 74 -3.46 15.50 -13.17
CA VAL A 74 -2.52 14.62 -12.47
C VAL A 74 -1.09 15.06 -12.79
N LEU A 75 -0.29 15.31 -11.77
CA LEU A 75 1.06 15.89 -11.85
C LEU A 75 2.14 14.86 -11.48
N ASP A 76 3.38 15.14 -11.87
CA ASP A 76 4.59 14.40 -11.45
C ASP A 76 4.64 12.92 -11.84
N ARG A 77 4.54 12.65 -13.14
CA ARG A 77 4.76 11.31 -13.72
C ARG A 77 6.24 11.04 -14.01
N SER A 78 7.09 11.18 -13.00
CA SER A 78 8.56 11.08 -13.16
C SER A 78 9.13 9.66 -12.97
N ARG A 79 8.37 8.73 -12.38
CA ARG A 79 8.87 7.40 -11.93
C ARG A 79 8.76 6.26 -12.96
N GLY A 80 9.06 6.55 -14.22
CA GLY A 80 9.02 5.57 -15.31
C GLY A 80 7.61 5.28 -15.84
N GLU A 81 7.51 4.85 -17.10
CA GLU A 81 6.24 4.83 -17.82
C GLU A 81 5.41 3.56 -17.61
N TYR A 82 6.08 2.42 -17.35
CA TYR A 82 5.47 1.09 -17.38
C TYR A 82 5.63 0.34 -16.06
N GLY A 83 4.57 -0.33 -15.66
CA GLY A 83 4.50 -1.06 -14.41
C GLY A 83 3.23 -1.85 -14.23
N GLU A 84 2.78 -1.95 -12.98
CA GLU A 84 1.57 -2.61 -12.55
C GLU A 84 0.62 -1.57 -11.94
N ALA A 85 -0.63 -1.54 -12.39
CA ALA A 85 -1.70 -0.75 -11.85
C ALA A 85 -1.92 -0.93 -10.33
N ALA A 86 -1.63 -2.11 -9.76
CA ALA A 86 -1.64 -2.31 -8.31
C ALA A 86 -0.76 -1.33 -7.54
N ASP A 87 0.34 -0.88 -8.13
CA ASP A 87 1.20 0.10 -7.49
C ASP A 87 0.49 1.45 -7.35
N ASP A 88 -0.10 1.97 -8.44
CA ASP A 88 -0.86 3.21 -8.42
C ASP A 88 -2.12 3.09 -7.54
N VAL A 89 -2.87 1.99 -7.66
CA VAL A 89 -4.09 1.79 -6.87
C VAL A 89 -3.76 1.76 -5.38
N SER A 90 -2.74 1.00 -4.96
CA SER A 90 -2.35 0.95 -3.55
C SER A 90 -1.74 2.27 -3.07
N ALA A 91 -0.95 2.97 -3.90
CA ALA A 91 -0.37 4.28 -3.60
C ALA A 91 -1.45 5.33 -3.30
N MET A 92 -2.54 5.33 -4.05
CA MET A 92 -3.67 6.24 -3.79
C MET A 92 -4.45 5.79 -2.56
N THR A 93 -4.86 4.52 -2.54
CA THR A 93 -5.88 4.04 -1.60
C THR A 93 -5.38 3.90 -0.17
N ILE A 94 -4.09 3.66 0.04
CA ILE A 94 -3.49 3.64 1.39
C ILE A 94 -3.73 4.96 2.14
N ASN A 95 -3.83 6.09 1.45
CA ASN A 95 -4.07 7.39 2.08
C ASN A 95 -5.43 7.44 2.79
N TYR A 96 -6.46 6.78 2.26
CA TYR A 96 -7.76 6.70 2.95
C TYR A 96 -7.64 5.96 4.28
N PHE A 97 -6.85 4.90 4.32
CA PHE A 97 -6.61 4.13 5.54
C PHE A 97 -5.76 4.91 6.52
N PHE A 98 -4.63 5.43 6.06
CA PHE A 98 -3.66 6.09 6.93
C PHE A 98 -4.26 7.32 7.59
N PHE A 99 -4.82 8.25 6.80
CA PHE A 99 -5.49 9.41 7.38
C PHE A 99 -6.78 9.05 8.12
N GLY A 100 -7.42 7.94 7.75
CA GLY A 100 -8.58 7.41 8.47
C GLY A 100 -8.23 6.97 9.89
N LEU A 101 -7.14 6.22 10.03
CA LEU A 101 -6.62 5.78 11.32
C LEU A 101 -6.09 6.97 12.13
N LEU A 102 -5.30 7.87 11.52
CA LEU A 102 -4.81 9.06 12.23
C LEU A 102 -5.94 9.92 12.77
N LYS A 103 -7.01 10.13 11.99
CA LYS A 103 -8.17 10.93 12.40
C LYS A 103 -8.94 10.32 13.58
N THR A 104 -8.87 9.02 13.77
CA THR A 104 -9.55 8.31 14.86
C THR A 104 -8.59 7.84 15.96
N GLU A 105 -7.34 8.32 15.94
CA GLU A 105 -6.27 7.91 16.87
C GLU A 105 -6.02 6.40 16.88
N GLY A 106 -6.11 5.78 15.70
CA GLY A 106 -5.89 4.36 15.49
C GLY A 106 -7.13 3.49 15.73
N ASN A 107 -8.24 4.00 16.26
CA ASN A 107 -9.38 3.17 16.66
C ASN A 107 -10.04 2.41 15.50
N ALA A 108 -10.29 3.09 14.38
CA ALA A 108 -10.89 2.50 13.17
C ALA A 108 -10.63 3.40 11.96
N ILE A 109 -10.81 2.90 10.73
CA ILE A 109 -10.80 3.80 9.58
C ILE A 109 -12.00 4.77 9.68
N ASP A 110 -11.75 6.08 9.62
CA ASP A 110 -12.81 7.09 9.57
C ASP A 110 -13.88 6.73 8.54
N ARG A 111 -15.15 6.82 8.95
CA ARG A 111 -16.30 6.39 8.14
C ARG A 111 -16.38 7.09 6.78
N GLY A 112 -16.02 8.38 6.71
CA GLY A 112 -16.03 9.16 5.47
C GLY A 112 -14.95 8.68 4.52
N LEU A 113 -13.73 8.48 5.02
CA LEU A 113 -12.60 7.98 4.25
C LEU A 113 -12.82 6.53 3.80
N LYS A 114 -13.39 5.67 4.65
CA LYS A 114 -13.77 4.29 4.28
C LYS A 114 -14.80 4.28 3.14
N LYS A 115 -15.76 5.21 3.13
CA LYS A 115 -16.73 5.34 2.04
C LYS A 115 -16.05 5.74 0.72
N LEU A 116 -15.10 6.68 0.76
CA LEU A 116 -14.34 7.09 -0.43
C LEU A 116 -13.47 5.96 -0.96
N TYR A 117 -12.80 5.22 -0.08
CA TYR A 117 -12.05 4.03 -0.43
C TYR A 117 -12.91 2.96 -1.13
N ASN A 118 -14.07 2.62 -0.56
CA ASN A 118 -14.98 1.66 -1.17
C ASN A 118 -15.45 2.12 -2.55
N LEU A 119 -15.81 3.40 -2.68
CA LEU A 119 -16.23 3.99 -3.94
C LEU A 119 -15.10 3.96 -4.99
N PHE A 120 -13.85 4.22 -4.58
CA PHE A 120 -12.69 4.15 -5.45
C PHE A 120 -12.55 2.74 -6.04
N PHE A 121 -12.54 1.71 -5.19
CA PHE A 121 -12.40 0.32 -5.66
C PHE A 121 -13.58 -0.13 -6.52
N ASP A 122 -14.82 0.18 -6.11
CA ASP A 122 -16.03 -0.12 -6.88
C ASP A 122 -15.92 0.46 -8.29
N THR A 123 -15.60 1.75 -8.38
CA THR A 123 -15.48 2.46 -9.66
C THR A 123 -14.32 1.91 -10.49
N TYR A 124 -13.17 1.66 -9.87
CA TYR A 124 -12.00 1.13 -10.58
C TYR A 124 -12.29 -0.25 -11.18
N LEU A 125 -12.81 -1.18 -10.38
CA LEU A 125 -13.10 -2.55 -10.83
C LEU A 125 -14.23 -2.57 -11.87
N GLU A 126 -15.28 -1.77 -11.69
CA GLU A 126 -16.37 -1.65 -12.67
C GLU A 126 -15.88 -1.12 -14.01
N LYS A 127 -15.03 -0.08 -14.01
CA LYS A 127 -14.56 0.57 -15.24
C LYS A 127 -13.48 -0.20 -15.97
N THR A 128 -12.64 -0.93 -15.24
CA THR A 128 -11.47 -1.63 -15.82
C THR A 128 -11.70 -3.12 -16.02
N CYS A 129 -12.67 -3.72 -15.31
CA CYS A 129 -12.84 -5.16 -15.20
C CYS A 129 -11.59 -5.91 -14.70
N ASN A 130 -10.61 -5.22 -14.10
CA ASN A 130 -9.34 -5.80 -13.65
C ASN A 130 -9.48 -6.46 -12.26
N TYR A 131 -10.25 -7.54 -12.17
CA TYR A 131 -10.46 -8.26 -10.91
C TYR A 131 -9.22 -9.02 -10.43
N GLU A 132 -8.34 -9.41 -11.35
CA GLU A 132 -7.03 -10.00 -11.04
C GLU A 132 -6.15 -9.07 -10.16
N LEU A 133 -6.42 -7.76 -10.17
CA LEU A 133 -5.81 -6.82 -9.23
C LEU A 133 -5.88 -7.31 -7.78
N LEU A 134 -7.02 -7.89 -7.38
CA LEU A 134 -7.26 -8.37 -6.01
C LEU A 134 -6.39 -9.59 -5.67
N GLU A 135 -5.80 -10.28 -6.65
CA GLU A 135 -4.93 -11.43 -6.41
C GLU A 135 -3.46 -11.07 -6.22
N ILE A 136 -3.10 -9.80 -6.51
CA ILE A 136 -1.70 -9.34 -6.61
C ILE A 136 -1.39 -8.03 -5.86
N ILE A 137 -2.38 -7.22 -5.51
CA ILE A 137 -2.20 -5.92 -4.85
C ILE A 137 -1.55 -6.00 -3.45
N GLN A 138 -1.60 -7.16 -2.82
CA GLN A 138 -1.09 -7.46 -1.48
C GLN A 138 0.37 -7.01 -1.31
N GLN A 139 1.23 -7.37 -2.27
CA GLN A 139 2.64 -7.03 -2.25
C GLN A 139 2.87 -5.51 -2.29
N PHE A 140 2.03 -4.79 -3.02
CA PHE A 140 2.11 -3.35 -3.16
C PHE A 140 1.61 -2.65 -1.90
N TYR A 141 0.52 -3.12 -1.29
CA TYR A 141 0.12 -2.62 0.03
C TYR A 141 1.19 -2.84 1.10
N ALA A 142 1.82 -4.02 1.14
CA ALA A 142 2.92 -4.28 2.07
C ALA A 142 4.03 -3.24 1.92
N PHE A 143 4.47 -2.96 0.69
CA PHE A 143 5.42 -1.89 0.40
C PHE A 143 4.92 -0.52 0.87
N ARG A 144 3.70 -0.13 0.50
CA ARG A 144 3.17 1.20 0.84
C ARG A 144 3.04 1.40 2.35
N TRP A 145 2.67 0.35 3.09
CA TRP A 145 2.65 0.39 4.54
C TRP A 145 4.03 0.47 5.17
N LEU A 146 5.04 -0.21 4.62
CA LEU A 146 6.43 -0.06 5.09
C LEU A 146 6.95 1.37 4.91
N VAL A 147 6.50 2.10 3.88
CA VAL A 147 6.79 3.53 3.73
C VAL A 147 6.11 4.34 4.84
N VAL A 148 4.80 4.16 5.01
CA VAL A 148 3.99 4.97 5.93
C VAL A 148 4.28 4.67 7.40
N ALA A 149 4.67 3.45 7.73
CA ALA A 149 5.06 3.03 9.08
C ALA A 149 6.51 3.41 9.43
N SER A 150 7.25 4.03 8.51
CA SER A 150 8.63 4.40 8.77
C SER A 150 8.72 5.49 9.84
N PRO A 151 9.48 5.27 10.93
CA PRO A 151 9.66 6.25 11.98
C PRO A 151 10.50 7.45 11.51
N VAL A 152 11.23 7.31 10.40
CA VAL A 152 12.05 8.39 9.83
C VAL A 152 11.17 9.44 9.16
N TRP A 153 10.12 9.02 8.45
CA TRP A 153 9.21 9.93 7.74
C TRP A 153 7.97 10.30 8.54
N TYR A 154 7.51 9.40 9.41
CA TYR A 154 6.30 9.58 10.22
C TYR A 154 6.56 9.33 11.73
N PRO A 155 7.36 10.18 12.39
CA PRO A 155 7.82 9.93 13.77
C PRO A 155 6.73 10.01 14.84
N ASN A 156 5.56 10.58 14.53
CA ASN A 156 4.51 10.91 15.51
C ASN A 156 3.32 9.94 15.49
N ILE A 157 3.47 8.75 14.92
CA ILE A 157 2.43 7.70 14.92
C ILE A 157 2.46 6.98 16.28
N SER A 158 1.28 6.78 16.89
CA SER A 158 1.18 6.05 18.17
C SER A 158 1.61 4.58 18.03
N LEU A 159 2.08 3.99 19.13
CA LEU A 159 2.49 2.58 19.17
C LEU A 159 1.37 1.63 18.68
N ASP A 160 0.14 1.88 19.14
CA ASP A 160 -1.03 1.10 18.75
C ASP A 160 -1.30 1.20 17.24
N THR A 161 -1.26 2.42 16.69
CA THR A 161 -1.44 2.63 15.25
C THR A 161 -0.36 1.92 14.46
N HIS A 162 0.92 2.03 14.86
CA HIS A 162 2.01 1.29 14.20
C HIS A 162 1.76 -0.22 14.20
N ARG A 163 1.33 -0.80 15.34
CA ARG A 163 1.01 -2.23 15.42
C ARG A 163 -0.10 -2.61 14.44
N LYS A 164 -1.15 -1.81 14.31
CA LYS A 164 -2.20 -2.01 13.28
C LYS A 164 -1.66 -1.98 11.86
N LEU A 165 -0.72 -1.07 11.55
CA LEU A 165 -0.10 -1.02 10.22
C LEU A 165 0.67 -2.32 9.93
N PHE A 166 1.41 -2.83 10.91
CA PHE A 166 2.16 -4.09 10.75
C PHE A 166 1.26 -5.33 10.73
N ASN A 167 0.14 -5.33 11.47
CA ASN A 167 -0.89 -6.34 11.34
C ASN A 167 -1.41 -6.38 9.90
N PHE A 168 -1.70 -5.22 9.32
CA PHE A 168 -2.12 -5.13 7.92
C PHE A 168 -1.09 -5.76 6.99
N ILE A 169 0.20 -5.40 7.12
CA ILE A 169 1.25 -5.95 6.27
C ILE A 169 1.28 -7.49 6.36
N LYS A 170 1.23 -8.05 7.57
CA LYS A 170 1.27 -9.50 7.75
C LYS A 170 0.03 -10.18 7.16
N ASN A 171 -1.15 -9.68 7.52
CA ASN A 171 -2.42 -10.27 7.10
C ASN A 171 -2.63 -10.16 5.59
N VAL A 172 -2.25 -9.03 4.99
CA VAL A 172 -2.40 -8.84 3.54
C VAL A 172 -1.45 -9.75 2.77
N LEU A 173 -0.23 -9.99 3.27
CA LEU A 173 0.72 -10.90 2.61
C LEU A 173 0.30 -12.38 2.70
N GLU A 174 -0.50 -12.76 3.69
CA GLU A 174 -1.09 -14.11 3.80
C GLU A 174 -2.35 -14.28 2.93
N ALA A 175 -2.98 -13.18 2.55
CA ALA A 175 -4.25 -13.23 1.84
C ALA A 175 -4.07 -13.67 0.39
N LYS A 176 -4.72 -14.78 0.02
CA LYS A 176 -4.75 -15.26 -1.37
C LYS A 176 -5.40 -14.24 -2.31
N THR A 177 -6.49 -13.64 -1.85
CA THR A 177 -7.26 -12.59 -2.54
C THR A 177 -7.51 -11.47 -1.54
N PHE A 178 -7.38 -10.23 -1.99
CA PHE A 178 -7.59 -9.04 -1.19
C PHE A 178 -9.08 -8.70 -1.12
N GLU A 179 -9.65 -8.81 0.07
CA GLU A 179 -11.06 -8.53 0.36
C GLU A 179 -11.25 -7.04 0.63
N TYR A 180 -11.26 -6.23 -0.43
CA TYR A 180 -11.30 -4.77 -0.29
C TYR A 180 -12.55 -4.26 0.47
N LYS A 181 -13.66 -5.01 0.52
CA LYS A 181 -14.84 -4.63 1.31
C LYS A 181 -14.67 -4.85 2.81
N GLU A 182 -13.84 -5.83 3.19
CA GLU A 182 -13.62 -6.26 4.58
C GLU A 182 -12.25 -5.80 5.09
N VAL A 183 -11.84 -4.61 4.65
CA VAL A 183 -10.47 -4.12 4.87
C VAL A 183 -10.08 -3.91 6.33
N ASP A 184 -11.06 -3.68 7.22
CA ASP A 184 -10.81 -3.50 8.65
C ASP A 184 -10.15 -4.74 9.26
N GLY A 185 -10.53 -5.94 8.77
CA GLY A 185 -10.01 -7.20 9.29
C GLY A 185 -8.51 -7.36 9.13
N TYR A 186 -7.88 -6.66 8.17
CA TYR A 186 -6.44 -6.69 8.00
C TYR A 186 -5.69 -5.97 9.14
N PHE A 187 -6.30 -5.01 9.83
CA PHE A 187 -5.64 -4.27 10.93
C PHE A 187 -5.65 -5.01 12.27
N GLU A 188 -6.43 -6.08 12.38
CA GLU A 188 -6.58 -6.89 13.59
C GLU A 188 -5.49 -7.98 13.69
N LEU A 189 -5.32 -8.55 14.89
CA LEU A 189 -4.38 -9.65 15.16
C LEU A 189 -4.95 -11.03 14.82
#